data_AF-A0AAV2S7V6-F1
#
_entry.id   AF-A0AAV2S7V6-F1
#
_cell.length_a   1.000
_cell.length_b   1.000
_cell.length_c   1.000
_cell.angle_alpha   90.00
_cell.angle_beta   90.00
_cell.angle_gamma   90.00
#
_symmetry.space_group_name_H-M   'P 1'
#
loop_
_entity.id
_entity.type
_entity.pdbx_description
1 polymer ?
#
loop_
_entity_poly.entity_id
_entity_poly.type
_entity_poly.pdbx_seq_one_letter_code
_entity_poly.pdbx_strand_id
1 'polypeptide(L)'
;MLSNRTARPETWNSGENRQGYFQGDGFLTVLVDAQEFGKPKAEIFQVYDWARLPGVTNLYTKDIPTYQRNTHNAEHFFNDEKFVGGVSDGLVGVSAMVYSRPTVALYARKSWFFLGGIIIALGTDITLPEDEVTNQTVITTLSQEVYGGVGYTIGMNRYETVGLGLEDHRNVESYVTEQPLWLHHHNVGYVFLSGNQLLHTNAQHKTVNNKKFIIFSAWLDHGSFPTNGSYAYAVLPAKTQQWTADFAVDRNVHILMQTTQVHAVCYDIAQVTGITFYSAESLLFTCGNSGLMEVSVNLPCLVLIKVKRYKKDYAKIKITIADPQQLYNIISLQVVWGNEQSVLNVNLPQHPNRGASVSHTLTFSSSPYRVS
;
A
#
# COMPACT_ATOMS: atom_id res chain seq x y z
N MET A 1 -4.49 -4.26 -9.29
CA MET A 1 -3.14 -4.85 -9.17
C MET A 1 -2.99 -5.90 -10.25
N LEU A 2 -1.81 -5.97 -10.86
CA LEU A 2 -1.47 -6.90 -11.92
C LEU A 2 -0.83 -8.18 -11.34
N SER A 3 -1.12 -9.33 -11.95
CA SER A 3 -0.60 -10.65 -11.59
C SER A 3 -0.43 -11.48 -12.85
N ASN A 4 0.07 -12.71 -12.72
CA ASN A 4 0.09 -13.66 -13.82
C ASN A 4 -1.32 -14.16 -14.26
N ARG A 5 -2.38 -13.75 -13.54
CA ARG A 5 -3.79 -14.14 -13.79
C ARG A 5 -4.63 -13.01 -14.37
N THR A 6 -4.14 -11.78 -14.31
CA THR A 6 -4.91 -10.57 -14.66
C THR A 6 -4.05 -9.72 -15.58
N ALA A 7 -4.63 -9.25 -16.67
CA ALA A 7 -3.93 -8.39 -17.62
C ALA A 7 -3.90 -6.93 -17.15
N ARG A 8 -2.93 -6.18 -17.66
CA ARG A 8 -2.83 -4.73 -17.50
C ARG A 8 -4.04 -4.06 -18.14
N PRO A 9 -4.45 -2.87 -17.66
CA PRO A 9 -5.55 -2.14 -18.28
C PRO A 9 -5.41 -2.02 -19.80
N GLU A 10 -6.52 -2.12 -20.50
CA GLU A 10 -6.50 -2.24 -21.95
C GLU A 10 -6.13 -0.91 -22.62
N THR A 11 -5.46 -1.00 -23.77
CA THR A 11 -5.15 0.12 -24.67
C THR A 11 -5.58 -0.28 -26.07
N TRP A 12 -6.06 0.68 -26.86
CA TRP A 12 -6.70 0.41 -28.13
C TRP A 12 -6.08 1.18 -29.31
N ASN A 13 -6.21 0.62 -30.50
CA ASN A 13 -5.56 1.13 -31.72
C ASN A 13 -6.05 2.54 -32.09
N SER A 14 -7.32 2.86 -31.82
CA SER A 14 -7.89 4.20 -32.07
C SER A 14 -7.39 5.30 -31.12
N GLY A 15 -6.56 4.96 -30.12
CA GLY A 15 -5.90 5.95 -29.27
C GLY A 15 -6.26 5.89 -27.80
N GLU A 16 -7.22 5.05 -27.42
CA GLU A 16 -7.68 4.94 -26.04
C GLU A 16 -6.60 4.36 -25.12
N ASN A 17 -6.42 5.01 -23.96
CA ASN A 17 -5.53 4.58 -22.88
C ASN A 17 -4.08 4.26 -23.27
N ARG A 18 -3.53 4.91 -24.31
CA ARG A 18 -2.15 4.69 -24.77
C ARG A 18 -1.07 4.92 -23.70
N GLN A 19 -1.38 5.69 -22.65
CA GLN A 19 -0.47 6.01 -21.55
C GLN A 19 -0.78 5.23 -20.26
N GLY A 20 -1.76 4.32 -20.25
CA GLY A 20 -2.20 3.58 -19.07
C GLY A 20 -1.26 2.49 -18.55
N TYR A 21 0.00 2.47 -19.00
CA TYR A 21 0.94 1.36 -18.76
C TYR A 21 1.09 1.01 -17.27
N PHE A 22 1.23 2.00 -16.40
CA PHE A 22 1.51 1.78 -14.99
C PHE A 22 0.25 1.58 -14.11
N GLN A 23 -0.96 1.61 -14.69
CA GLN A 23 -2.22 1.51 -13.92
C GLN A 23 -2.39 0.16 -13.19
N GLY A 24 -1.75 -0.91 -13.69
CA GLY A 24 -1.76 -2.22 -13.05
C GLY A 24 -0.84 -2.33 -11.83
N ASP A 25 0.11 -1.42 -11.67
CA ASP A 25 1.33 -1.59 -10.84
C ASP A 25 1.11 -1.13 -9.38
N GLY A 26 -0.11 -1.33 -8.88
CA GLY A 26 -0.50 -0.94 -7.52
C GLY A 26 -1.11 0.46 -7.42
N PHE A 27 -1.83 0.91 -8.45
CA PHE A 27 -2.53 2.20 -8.45
C PHE A 27 -3.55 2.26 -7.29
N LEU A 28 -3.28 3.12 -6.30
CA LEU A 28 -4.12 3.39 -5.13
C LEU A 28 -4.92 4.69 -5.35
N THR A 29 -6.19 4.55 -5.71
CA THR A 29 -7.09 5.70 -5.85
C THR A 29 -7.73 6.06 -4.51
N VAL A 30 -7.63 7.32 -4.11
CA VAL A 30 -8.30 7.89 -2.93
C VAL A 30 -9.34 8.90 -3.41
N LEU A 31 -10.58 8.72 -2.98
CA LEU A 31 -11.72 9.57 -3.33
C LEU A 31 -12.42 9.96 -2.04
N VAL A 32 -12.49 11.26 -1.74
CA VAL A 32 -13.15 11.82 -0.57
C VAL A 32 -14.40 12.58 -0.99
N ASP A 33 -14.26 13.54 -1.90
CA ASP A 33 -15.36 14.42 -2.34
C ASP A 33 -15.55 14.48 -3.86
N ALA A 34 -14.82 13.63 -4.59
CA ALA A 34 -14.79 13.52 -6.05
C ALA A 34 -14.16 14.71 -6.78
N GLN A 35 -13.65 15.72 -6.07
CA GLN A 35 -12.93 16.83 -6.71
C GLN A 35 -11.48 16.46 -7.06
N GLU A 36 -10.94 15.36 -6.52
CA GLU A 36 -9.56 14.91 -6.73
C GLU A 36 -9.25 14.68 -8.22
N PHE A 37 -10.24 14.26 -9.00
CA PHE A 37 -10.11 14.04 -10.44
C PHE A 37 -10.66 15.18 -11.30
N GLY A 38 -11.10 16.28 -10.69
CA GLY A 38 -11.69 17.42 -11.38
C GLY A 38 -13.20 17.28 -11.59
N LYS A 39 -13.74 18.10 -12.50
CA LYS A 39 -15.19 18.17 -12.76
C LYS A 39 -15.53 17.47 -14.07
N PRO A 40 -16.79 17.04 -14.28
CA PRO A 40 -17.22 16.49 -15.57
C PRO A 40 -16.80 17.40 -16.73
N LYS A 41 -16.22 16.81 -17.78
CA LYS A 41 -15.64 17.47 -18.96
C LYS A 41 -14.35 18.25 -18.70
N ALA A 42 -13.83 18.26 -17.48
CA ALA A 42 -12.55 18.84 -17.09
C ALA A 42 -11.87 17.90 -16.08
N GLU A 43 -11.73 16.64 -16.48
CA GLU A 43 -11.06 15.61 -15.70
C GLU A 43 -9.54 15.70 -15.83
N ILE A 44 -8.85 15.44 -14.73
CA ILE A 44 -7.40 15.45 -14.61
C ILE A 44 -6.70 14.52 -15.62
N PHE A 45 -7.38 13.48 -16.10
CA PHE A 45 -6.86 12.50 -17.06
C PHE A 45 -6.34 13.12 -18.37
N GLN A 46 -6.80 14.31 -18.74
CA GLN A 46 -6.33 15.05 -19.92
C GLN A 46 -4.90 15.61 -19.76
N VAL A 47 -4.42 15.76 -18.52
CA VAL A 47 -3.12 16.37 -18.18
C VAL A 47 -2.33 15.54 -17.16
N TYR A 48 -2.79 14.32 -16.90
CA TYR A 48 -2.25 13.41 -15.91
C TYR A 48 -0.83 12.97 -16.29
N ASP A 49 0.09 13.03 -15.33
CA ASP A 49 1.40 12.41 -15.47
C ASP A 49 1.24 10.91 -15.20
N TRP A 50 1.14 10.14 -16.27
CA TRP A 50 0.89 8.71 -16.22
C TRP A 50 2.04 7.89 -15.60
N ALA A 51 3.24 8.46 -15.46
CA ALA A 51 4.36 7.87 -14.73
C ALA A 51 4.33 8.18 -13.22
N ARG A 52 3.36 8.97 -12.75
CA ARG A 52 3.13 9.31 -11.35
C ARG A 52 1.72 8.91 -10.90
N LEU A 53 1.35 7.65 -11.13
CA LEU A 53 0.08 7.14 -10.60
C LEU A 53 0.19 6.89 -9.09
N PRO A 54 -0.70 7.46 -8.25
CA PRO A 54 -0.75 7.22 -6.81
C PRO A 54 -0.60 5.75 -6.42
N GLY A 55 0.21 5.43 -5.43
CA GLY A 55 0.47 4.07 -4.98
C GLY A 55 1.47 3.27 -5.84
N VAL A 56 1.74 3.67 -7.09
CA VAL A 56 2.67 2.95 -7.99
C VAL A 56 4.13 3.19 -7.61
N THR A 57 4.94 2.14 -7.75
CA THR A 57 6.41 2.22 -7.71
C THR A 57 6.97 1.88 -9.08
N ASN A 58 7.66 2.83 -9.72
CA ASN A 58 8.21 2.66 -11.07
C ASN A 58 9.48 3.49 -11.28
N LEU A 59 10.29 3.08 -12.25
CA LEU A 59 11.25 3.97 -12.88
C LEU A 59 10.49 5.12 -13.56
N TYR A 60 10.75 6.36 -13.15
CA TYR A 60 10.08 7.51 -13.74
C TYR A 60 10.50 7.67 -15.21
N THR A 61 9.55 7.95 -16.09
CA THR A 61 9.84 8.21 -17.51
C THR A 61 8.74 9.08 -18.11
N LYS A 62 9.12 9.97 -19.03
CA LYS A 62 8.15 10.70 -19.86
C LYS A 62 7.71 9.88 -21.08
N ASP A 63 8.55 8.94 -21.50
CA ASP A 63 8.31 8.04 -22.61
C ASP A 63 7.61 6.78 -22.08
N ILE A 64 6.31 6.92 -21.84
CA ILE A 64 5.48 5.81 -21.35
C ILE A 64 5.53 4.66 -22.36
N PRO A 65 5.88 3.43 -21.96
CA PRO A 65 5.94 2.33 -22.90
C PRO A 65 4.56 2.04 -23.50
N THR A 66 4.52 1.79 -24.81
CA THR A 66 3.30 1.40 -25.51
C THR A 66 3.22 -0.11 -25.62
N TYR A 67 2.00 -0.64 -25.50
CA TYR A 67 1.70 -2.06 -25.66
C TYR A 67 0.40 -2.16 -26.48
N GLN A 68 0.20 -3.24 -27.24
CA GLN A 68 -0.97 -3.40 -28.10
C GLN A 68 -1.67 -4.73 -27.83
N ARG A 69 -3.00 -4.71 -27.79
CA ARG A 69 -3.89 -5.85 -27.45
C ARG A 69 -3.66 -7.12 -28.31
N ASN A 70 -3.07 -7.00 -29.49
CA ASN A 70 -3.03 -8.09 -30.47
C ASN A 70 -1.83 -9.03 -30.34
N THR A 71 -0.97 -8.83 -29.36
CA THR A 71 0.09 -9.78 -29.02
C THR A 71 -0.20 -10.36 -27.65
N HIS A 72 -0.86 -11.51 -27.61
CA HIS A 72 -0.87 -12.38 -26.42
C HIS A 72 0.57 -12.74 -25.96
N ASN A 73 1.55 -12.45 -26.83
CA ASN A 73 3.00 -12.55 -26.64
C ASN A 73 3.70 -11.20 -26.37
N ALA A 74 3.01 -10.08 -26.16
CA ALA A 74 3.70 -8.88 -25.69
C ALA A 74 4.07 -9.08 -24.23
N GLU A 75 5.38 -9.12 -23.97
CA GLU A 75 6.08 -9.27 -22.69
C GLU A 75 5.68 -8.22 -21.61
N HIS A 76 4.63 -7.43 -21.85
CA HIS A 76 4.19 -6.33 -21.00
C HIS A 76 2.79 -6.56 -20.39
N PHE A 77 2.00 -7.53 -20.84
CA PHE A 77 0.59 -7.62 -20.41
C PHE A 77 0.38 -8.11 -18.98
N PHE A 78 1.31 -8.89 -18.45
CA PHE A 78 1.19 -9.56 -17.16
C PHE A 78 2.36 -9.19 -16.24
N ASN A 79 2.13 -9.41 -14.95
CA ASN A 79 3.18 -9.46 -13.94
C ASN A 79 3.57 -10.93 -13.81
N ASP A 80 4.87 -11.25 -13.84
CA ASP A 80 5.31 -12.65 -13.77
C ASP A 80 5.03 -13.25 -12.39
N GLU A 81 4.88 -12.39 -11.38
CA GLU A 81 4.65 -12.77 -10.01
C GLU A 81 3.23 -13.27 -9.76
N LYS A 82 3.18 -14.36 -8.99
CA LYS A 82 1.92 -15.01 -8.59
C LYS A 82 1.32 -14.38 -7.34
N PHE A 83 2.16 -13.85 -6.45
CA PHE A 83 1.76 -13.34 -5.14
C PHE A 83 1.11 -11.96 -5.27
N VAL A 84 -0.19 -11.95 -5.59
CA VAL A 84 -0.96 -10.73 -5.80
C VAL A 84 -2.41 -10.99 -5.40
N GLY A 85 -2.90 -10.35 -4.34
CA GLY A 85 -4.24 -10.59 -3.85
C GLY A 85 -4.57 -9.82 -2.59
N GLY A 86 -5.63 -10.26 -1.91
CA GLY A 86 -6.07 -9.62 -0.67
C GLY A 86 -6.76 -10.59 0.27
N VAL A 87 -6.76 -10.23 1.56
CA VAL A 87 -7.55 -10.84 2.61
C VAL A 87 -8.48 -9.79 3.20
N SER A 88 -9.73 -10.16 3.49
CA SER A 88 -10.69 -9.26 4.14
C SER A 88 -11.65 -10.04 5.03
N ASP A 89 -12.03 -9.41 6.14
CA ASP A 89 -13.10 -9.89 7.00
C ASP A 89 -14.45 -9.20 6.72
N GLY A 90 -14.53 -8.40 5.65
CA GLY A 90 -15.66 -7.58 5.24
C GLY A 90 -15.61 -6.13 5.75
N LEU A 91 -14.75 -5.81 6.72
CA LEU A 91 -14.62 -4.46 7.27
C LEU A 91 -13.20 -3.91 7.14
N VAL A 92 -12.20 -4.75 7.44
CA VAL A 92 -10.78 -4.45 7.28
C VAL A 92 -10.16 -5.42 6.28
N GLY A 93 -9.01 -5.06 5.76
CA GLY A 93 -8.34 -5.89 4.76
C GLY A 93 -6.85 -5.61 4.62
N VAL A 94 -6.15 -6.56 4.02
CA VAL A 94 -4.79 -6.37 3.51
C VAL A 94 -4.81 -6.74 2.04
N SER A 95 -4.24 -5.88 1.20
CA SER A 95 -3.90 -6.20 -0.19
C SER A 95 -2.38 -6.21 -0.33
N ALA A 96 -1.84 -7.13 -1.12
CA ALA A 96 -0.42 -7.18 -1.38
C ALA A 96 -0.13 -7.59 -2.83
N MET A 97 1.00 -7.12 -3.33
CA MET A 97 1.56 -7.55 -4.60
C MET A 97 3.08 -7.64 -4.50
N VAL A 98 3.62 -8.75 -5.02
CA VAL A 98 5.00 -8.80 -5.48
C VAL A 98 4.99 -8.34 -6.93
N TYR A 99 5.92 -7.47 -7.24
CA TYR A 99 5.98 -6.76 -8.49
C TYR A 99 7.31 -7.05 -9.15
N SER A 100 7.26 -7.70 -10.31
CA SER A 100 8.42 -7.96 -11.17
C SER A 100 7.95 -7.95 -12.62
N ARG A 101 8.52 -7.08 -13.45
CA ARG A 101 8.10 -6.95 -14.85
C ARG A 101 9.09 -7.65 -15.78
N PRO A 102 8.63 -8.25 -16.88
CA PRO A 102 9.52 -8.94 -17.81
C PRO A 102 10.54 -8.00 -18.50
N THR A 103 10.18 -6.72 -18.68
CA THR A 103 10.93 -5.78 -19.53
C THR A 103 11.58 -4.62 -18.77
N VAL A 104 11.42 -4.57 -17.45
CA VAL A 104 12.11 -3.61 -16.58
C VAL A 104 12.44 -4.38 -15.32
N ALA A 105 13.73 -4.52 -15.02
CA ALA A 105 14.21 -5.36 -13.91
C ALA A 105 13.86 -4.84 -12.50
N LEU A 106 13.03 -3.79 -12.40
CA LEU A 106 12.55 -3.25 -11.13
C LEU A 106 11.71 -4.30 -10.39
N TYR A 107 12.18 -4.68 -9.21
CA TYR A 107 11.49 -5.53 -8.26
C TYR A 107 10.95 -4.70 -7.10
N ALA A 108 9.79 -5.08 -6.55
CA ALA A 108 9.29 -4.51 -5.29
C ALA A 108 8.24 -5.43 -4.63
N ARG A 109 8.14 -5.35 -3.31
CA ARG A 109 7.06 -5.95 -2.50
C ARG A 109 6.22 -4.84 -1.91
N LYS A 110 4.91 -4.85 -2.19
CA LYS A 110 4.00 -3.76 -1.82
C LYS A 110 2.81 -4.34 -1.08
N SER A 111 2.43 -3.72 0.04
CA SER A 111 1.21 -4.09 0.77
C SER A 111 0.48 -2.87 1.30
N TRP A 112 -0.85 -2.93 1.27
CA TRP A 112 -1.77 -1.91 1.78
C TRP A 112 -2.67 -2.53 2.85
N PHE A 113 -2.65 -1.94 4.04
CA PHE A 113 -3.48 -2.34 5.18
C PHE A 113 -4.62 -1.35 5.34
N PHE A 114 -5.85 -1.80 5.15
CA PHE A 114 -7.07 -1.00 5.22
C PHE A 114 -7.72 -1.17 6.59
N LEU A 115 -7.64 -0.13 7.43
CA LEU A 115 -7.86 -0.20 8.87
C LEU A 115 -8.94 0.79 9.35
N GLY A 116 -10.13 0.77 8.74
CA GLY A 116 -11.28 1.55 9.23
C GLY A 116 -11.13 3.06 9.08
N GLY A 117 -10.69 3.52 7.90
CA GLY A 117 -10.50 4.94 7.58
C GLY A 117 -9.04 5.40 7.56
N ILE A 118 -8.10 4.48 7.81
CA ILE A 118 -6.66 4.68 7.65
C ILE A 118 -6.14 3.60 6.69
N ILE A 119 -5.23 3.97 5.81
CA ILE A 119 -4.52 3.02 4.94
C ILE A 119 -3.05 3.09 5.28
N ILE A 120 -2.41 1.96 5.61
CA ILE A 120 -0.95 1.90 5.75
C ILE A 120 -0.37 1.25 4.51
N ALA A 121 0.55 1.93 3.83
CA ALA A 121 1.25 1.43 2.66
C ALA A 121 2.70 1.12 3.04
N LEU A 122 3.10 -0.15 2.90
CA LEU A 122 4.46 -0.62 3.12
C LEU A 122 5.05 -1.10 1.79
N GLY A 123 6.33 -0.79 1.59
CA GLY A 123 7.15 -1.23 0.48
C GLY A 123 8.51 -1.73 0.96
N THR A 124 8.98 -2.84 0.44
CA THR A 124 10.34 -3.37 0.65
C THR A 124 10.87 -3.97 -0.65
N ASP A 125 12.16 -4.34 -0.65
CA ASP A 125 12.80 -5.00 -1.79
C ASP A 125 12.73 -4.17 -3.08
N ILE A 126 12.68 -2.84 -2.95
CA ILE A 126 12.68 -1.94 -4.11
C ILE A 126 14.09 -1.96 -4.68
N THR A 127 14.25 -2.71 -5.77
CA THR A 127 15.56 -3.00 -6.33
C THR A 127 15.55 -2.78 -7.83
N LEU A 128 16.47 -1.95 -8.33
CA LEU A 128 16.78 -1.84 -9.75
C LEU A 128 18.27 -2.18 -9.95
N PRO A 129 18.60 -3.25 -10.71
CA PRO A 129 19.98 -3.63 -11.00
C PRO A 129 20.80 -2.49 -11.64
N GLU A 130 22.09 -2.39 -11.28
CA GLU A 130 22.99 -1.33 -11.78
C GLU A 130 23.32 -1.44 -13.29
N ASP A 131 23.12 -2.62 -13.89
CA ASP A 131 23.33 -2.87 -15.32
C ASP A 131 22.18 -2.35 -16.19
N GLU A 132 21.07 -1.90 -15.60
CA GLU A 132 20.03 -1.14 -16.30
C GLU A 132 20.54 0.28 -16.60
N VAL A 133 20.82 0.59 -17.87
CA VAL A 133 21.29 1.94 -18.24
C VAL A 133 20.11 2.91 -18.18
N THR A 134 20.03 3.70 -17.10
CA THR A 134 18.99 4.72 -16.91
C THR A 134 19.52 6.02 -16.30
N ASN A 135 19.00 7.16 -16.77
CA ASN A 135 19.22 8.50 -16.19
C ASN A 135 18.03 8.95 -15.31
N GLN A 136 17.15 8.03 -14.94
CA GLN A 136 15.91 8.29 -14.21
C GLN A 136 15.96 7.66 -12.82
N THR A 137 15.13 8.17 -11.90
CA THR A 137 15.00 7.63 -10.54
C THR A 137 13.80 6.70 -10.42
N VAL A 138 13.91 5.74 -9.50
CA VAL A 138 12.77 4.93 -9.07
C VAL A 138 11.98 5.76 -8.05
N ILE A 139 10.67 5.88 -8.28
CA ILE A 139 9.80 6.66 -7.42
C ILE A 139 8.64 5.82 -6.90
N THR A 140 8.12 6.15 -5.72
CA THR A 140 6.79 5.73 -5.26
C THR A 140 5.89 6.95 -5.18
N THR A 141 4.84 7.00 -5.99
CA THR A 141 3.92 8.15 -5.96
C THR A 141 2.92 8.04 -4.81
N LEU A 142 2.70 9.12 -4.07
CA LEU A 142 1.74 9.21 -2.98
C LEU A 142 0.40 9.78 -3.45
N SER A 143 0.45 10.87 -4.20
CA SER A 143 -0.72 11.59 -4.71
C SER A 143 -0.44 12.21 -6.08
N GLN A 144 -1.49 12.28 -6.89
CA GLN A 144 -1.58 13.15 -8.05
C GLN A 144 -3.06 13.48 -8.25
N GLU A 145 -3.42 14.72 -7.96
CA GLU A 145 -4.81 15.15 -7.90
C GLU A 145 -4.96 16.61 -8.33
N VAL A 146 -6.19 17.02 -8.62
CA VAL A 146 -6.50 18.42 -8.86
C VAL A 146 -6.22 19.20 -7.58
N TYR A 147 -5.46 20.28 -7.73
CA TYR A 147 -5.10 21.16 -6.63
C TYR A 147 -6.36 21.84 -6.06
N GLY A 148 -6.68 21.52 -4.80
CA GLY A 148 -7.88 22.01 -4.11
C GLY A 148 -7.51 23.10 -3.11
N GLY A 149 -7.89 24.36 -3.37
CA GLY A 149 -7.78 25.44 -2.40
C GLY A 149 -6.49 26.27 -2.47
N VAL A 150 -5.98 26.68 -1.29
CA VAL A 150 -4.95 27.72 -1.11
C VAL A 150 -3.51 27.18 -0.90
N GLY A 151 -3.33 25.88 -0.69
CA GLY A 151 -2.04 25.36 -0.21
C GLY A 151 -2.01 23.83 -0.04
N TYR A 152 -0.80 23.29 0.06
CA TYR A 152 -0.50 22.05 0.79
C TYR A 152 0.47 22.38 1.92
N THR A 153 0.48 21.56 2.97
CA THR A 153 1.33 21.78 4.14
C THR A 153 2.21 20.56 4.39
N ILE A 154 3.49 20.79 4.59
CA ILE A 154 4.45 19.77 5.02
C ILE A 154 4.85 20.07 6.46
N GLY A 155 4.76 19.08 7.35
CA GLY A 155 5.21 19.21 8.73
C GLY A 155 6.51 18.45 9.00
N MET A 156 7.47 19.10 9.62
CA MET A 156 8.71 18.46 10.13
C MET A 156 8.50 17.90 11.53
N ASN A 157 7.59 18.52 12.29
CA ASN A 157 7.09 18.00 13.55
C ASN A 157 5.59 18.34 13.69
N ARG A 158 5.03 18.23 14.91
CA ARG A 158 3.62 18.55 15.16
C ARG A 158 3.27 20.02 14.89
N TYR A 159 4.19 20.94 15.14
CA TYR A 159 3.94 22.38 15.14
C TYR A 159 4.68 23.12 14.02
N GLU A 160 5.85 22.65 13.62
CA GLU A 160 6.64 23.24 12.55
C GLU A 160 6.13 22.77 11.19
N THR A 161 5.70 23.74 10.39
CA THR A 161 5.11 23.49 9.09
C THR A 161 5.62 24.45 8.04
N VAL A 162 5.81 23.94 6.82
CA VAL A 162 5.98 24.73 5.61
C VAL A 162 4.68 24.68 4.82
N GLY A 163 3.97 25.81 4.76
CA GLY A 163 2.84 25.98 3.86
C GLY A 163 3.35 26.32 2.47
N LEU A 164 2.99 25.52 1.47
CA LEU A 164 3.39 25.72 0.09
C LEU A 164 2.13 25.88 -0.76
N GLY A 165 2.10 26.95 -1.54
CA GLY A 165 1.00 27.26 -2.43
C GLY A 165 1.52 27.91 -3.69
N LEU A 166 0.62 28.10 -4.65
CA LEU A 166 0.97 28.86 -5.85
C LEU A 166 1.08 30.33 -5.47
N GLU A 167 2.29 30.84 -5.33
CA GLU A 167 2.53 32.28 -5.24
C GLU A 167 2.43 32.90 -6.65
N ASP A 168 1.61 33.96 -6.80
CA ASP A 168 1.53 34.79 -8.02
C ASP A 168 1.44 34.01 -9.36
N HIS A 169 0.58 32.99 -9.44
CA HIS A 169 0.38 32.18 -10.66
C HIS A 169 1.63 31.43 -11.17
N ARG A 170 2.67 31.29 -10.35
CA ARG A 170 3.88 30.54 -10.70
C ARG A 170 3.78 29.12 -10.18
N ASN A 171 4.26 28.17 -10.98
CA ASN A 171 4.38 26.77 -10.58
C ASN A 171 5.28 26.68 -9.33
N VAL A 172 4.93 25.80 -8.40
CA VAL A 172 5.88 25.34 -7.39
C VAL A 172 6.68 24.21 -8.02
N GLU A 173 7.81 24.55 -8.64
CA GLU A 173 8.66 23.54 -9.27
C GLU A 173 9.38 22.70 -8.21
N SER A 174 8.97 21.44 -8.09
CA SER A 174 9.60 20.35 -7.31
C SER A 174 10.26 20.79 -5.99
N TYR A 175 9.47 21.02 -4.95
CA TYR A 175 10.00 21.21 -3.60
C TYR A 175 10.40 19.86 -2.99
N VAL A 176 11.64 19.77 -2.54
CA VAL A 176 12.22 18.56 -1.93
C VAL A 176 12.27 18.73 -0.42
N THR A 177 11.82 17.73 0.30
CA THR A 177 11.87 17.67 1.76
C THR A 177 12.52 16.39 2.21
N GLU A 178 13.59 16.52 2.97
CA GLU A 178 14.22 15.40 3.64
C GLU A 178 13.48 15.09 4.94
N GLN A 179 13.16 13.82 5.15
CA GLN A 179 12.58 13.29 6.39
C GLN A 179 11.34 14.05 6.91
N PRO A 180 10.35 14.36 6.06
CA PRO A 180 9.10 14.95 6.54
C PRO A 180 8.40 14.01 7.53
N LEU A 181 7.68 14.58 8.49
CA LEU A 181 6.84 13.80 9.40
C LEU A 181 5.45 13.56 8.78
N TRP A 182 4.88 14.58 8.15
CA TRP A 182 3.59 14.48 7.48
C TRP A 182 3.43 15.50 6.34
N LEU A 183 2.50 15.20 5.44
CA LEU A 183 2.03 16.05 4.35
C LEU A 183 0.51 16.11 4.41
N HIS A 184 -0.09 17.27 4.19
CA HIS A 184 -1.53 17.42 4.07
C HIS A 184 -1.85 18.28 2.85
N HIS A 185 -2.74 17.79 2.00
CA HIS A 185 -3.28 18.53 0.88
C HIS A 185 -4.78 18.25 0.76
N HIS A 186 -5.55 19.32 0.58
CA HIS A 186 -7.00 19.25 0.47
C HIS A 186 -7.67 18.47 1.63
N ASN A 187 -8.26 17.30 1.35
CA ASN A 187 -8.96 16.46 2.33
C ASN A 187 -8.20 15.15 2.65
N VAL A 188 -6.90 15.07 2.31
CA VAL A 188 -6.10 13.86 2.49
C VAL A 188 -4.79 14.18 3.20
N GLY A 189 -4.54 13.47 4.30
CA GLY A 189 -3.26 13.48 5.01
C GLY A 189 -2.38 12.30 4.65
N TYR A 190 -1.07 12.51 4.67
CA TYR A 190 -0.03 11.50 4.52
C TYR A 190 0.91 11.60 5.71
N VAL A 191 1.23 10.48 6.36
CA VAL A 191 2.15 10.44 7.50
C VAL A 191 3.26 9.46 7.22
N PHE A 192 4.50 9.88 7.38
CA PHE A 192 5.67 9.08 7.05
C PHE A 192 6.13 8.28 8.27
N LEU A 193 6.31 6.97 8.08
CA LEU A 193 6.49 6.01 9.18
C LEU A 193 7.93 5.47 9.29
N SER A 194 8.76 5.64 8.25
CA SER A 194 10.15 5.12 8.23
C SER A 194 11.22 6.16 8.55
N GLY A 195 10.89 7.47 8.53
CA GLY A 195 11.80 8.56 8.93
C GLY A 195 13.01 8.81 8.03
N ASN A 196 13.14 8.12 6.90
CA ASN A 196 14.30 8.19 5.99
C ASN A 196 13.91 8.51 4.54
N GLN A 197 12.78 9.19 4.35
CA GLN A 197 12.18 9.38 3.03
C GLN A 197 12.56 10.74 2.45
N LEU A 198 12.80 10.76 1.13
CA LEU A 198 12.98 11.99 0.36
C LEU A 198 11.66 12.30 -0.36
N LEU A 199 10.90 13.26 0.18
CA LEU A 199 9.61 13.66 -0.37
C LEU A 199 9.81 14.76 -1.42
N HIS A 200 9.26 14.53 -2.60
CA HIS A 200 9.11 15.55 -3.61
C HIS A 200 7.64 15.96 -3.70
N THR A 201 7.39 17.26 -3.78
CA THR A 201 6.07 17.84 -4.02
C THR A 201 6.10 18.82 -5.17
N ASN A 202 5.01 18.92 -5.92
CA ASN A 202 4.93 19.77 -7.09
C ASN A 202 3.49 20.27 -7.25
N ALA A 203 3.33 21.54 -7.60
CA ALA A 203 2.05 22.13 -8.00
C ALA A 203 2.21 22.85 -9.35
N GLN A 204 1.56 22.32 -10.40
CA GLN A 204 1.75 22.81 -11.77
C GLN A 204 0.45 23.26 -12.45
N HIS A 205 0.51 24.42 -13.08
CA HIS A 205 -0.45 24.84 -14.08
C HIS A 205 -0.26 24.05 -15.37
N LYS A 206 -1.33 23.41 -15.86
CA LYS A 206 -1.37 22.75 -17.16
C LYS A 206 -2.55 23.27 -17.97
N THR A 207 -2.36 23.45 -19.27
CA THR A 207 -3.43 23.90 -20.17
C THR A 207 -3.55 22.93 -21.34
N VAL A 208 -4.76 22.44 -21.60
CA VAL A 208 -5.09 21.62 -22.77
C VAL A 208 -6.48 21.99 -23.26
N ASN A 209 -6.66 22.13 -24.58
CA ASN A 209 -7.94 22.49 -25.19
C ASN A 209 -8.61 23.73 -24.54
N ASN A 210 -7.84 24.78 -24.27
CA ASN A 210 -8.27 26.02 -23.58
C ASN A 210 -8.82 25.83 -22.15
N LYS A 211 -8.63 24.65 -21.55
CA LYS A 211 -8.96 24.37 -20.15
C LYS A 211 -7.70 24.43 -19.31
N LYS A 212 -7.77 25.12 -18.19
CA LYS A 212 -6.67 25.23 -17.22
C LYS A 212 -6.89 24.25 -16.08
N PHE A 213 -5.82 23.56 -15.73
CA PHE A 213 -5.74 22.61 -14.64
C PHE A 213 -4.60 23.02 -13.73
N ILE A 214 -4.74 22.72 -12.45
CA ILE A 214 -3.66 22.84 -11.48
C ILE A 214 -3.54 21.48 -10.83
N ILE A 215 -2.36 20.87 -10.94
CA ILE A 215 -2.12 19.49 -10.51
C ILE A 215 -1.16 19.51 -9.35
N PHE A 216 -1.57 18.95 -8.22
CA PHE A 216 -0.69 18.60 -7.12
C PHE A 216 -0.15 17.20 -7.35
N SER A 217 1.16 17.00 -7.18
CA SER A 217 1.79 15.68 -7.17
C SER A 217 2.74 15.56 -5.99
N ALA A 218 2.74 14.41 -5.34
CA ALA A 218 3.67 14.07 -4.27
C ALA A 218 4.22 12.66 -4.46
N TRP A 219 5.54 12.47 -4.34
CA TRP A 219 6.19 11.17 -4.50
C TRP A 219 7.43 11.06 -3.61
N LEU A 220 7.81 9.82 -3.32
CA LEU A 220 9.05 9.46 -2.67
C LEU A 220 10.08 9.07 -3.74
N ASP A 221 11.30 9.56 -3.62
CA ASP A 221 12.42 9.20 -4.51
C ASP A 221 13.32 8.15 -3.83
N HIS A 222 13.62 7.05 -4.55
CA HIS A 222 14.46 5.94 -4.08
C HIS A 222 15.86 5.94 -4.72
N GLY A 223 16.18 6.94 -5.55
CA GLY A 223 17.41 7.03 -6.32
C GLY A 223 17.36 6.28 -7.65
N SER A 224 18.48 6.32 -8.39
CA SER A 224 18.58 5.70 -9.72
C SER A 224 18.69 4.18 -9.67
N PHE A 225 19.40 3.64 -8.68
CA PHE A 225 19.68 2.22 -8.51
C PHE A 225 19.42 1.77 -7.07
N PRO A 226 18.16 1.84 -6.60
CA PRO A 226 17.85 1.39 -5.25
C PRO A 226 18.24 -0.08 -5.12
N THR A 227 18.84 -0.44 -3.98
CA THR A 227 19.09 -1.82 -3.57
C THR A 227 18.42 -2.02 -2.23
N ASN A 228 17.43 -2.92 -2.18
CA ASN A 228 16.61 -3.15 -0.98
C ASN A 228 15.99 -1.86 -0.42
N GLY A 229 15.54 -0.97 -1.30
CA GLY A 229 14.82 0.25 -0.94
C GLY A 229 13.48 -0.08 -0.26
N SER A 230 12.97 0.87 0.53
CA SER A 230 11.71 0.70 1.25
C SER A 230 10.95 2.01 1.41
N TYR A 231 9.65 1.92 1.66
CA TYR A 231 8.83 3.05 2.10
C TYR A 231 7.81 2.58 3.13
N ALA A 232 7.38 3.50 3.99
CA ALA A 232 6.27 3.28 4.89
C ALA A 232 5.53 4.59 5.11
N TYR A 233 4.25 4.64 4.72
CA TYR A 233 3.41 5.82 4.93
C TYR A 233 1.98 5.43 5.25
N ALA A 234 1.29 6.28 6.02
CA ALA A 234 -0.14 6.24 6.19
C ALA A 234 -0.81 7.21 5.22
N VAL A 235 -2.00 6.84 4.73
CA VAL A 235 -2.93 7.71 4.01
C VAL A 235 -4.16 7.88 4.89
N LEU A 236 -4.59 9.13 5.04
CA LEU A 236 -5.62 9.58 5.96
C LEU A 236 -6.71 10.33 5.19
N PRO A 237 -7.64 9.61 4.52
CA PRO A 237 -8.73 10.24 3.77
C PRO A 237 -9.71 10.95 4.70
N ALA A 238 -10.25 12.08 4.25
CA ALA A 238 -11.23 12.89 4.97
C ALA A 238 -10.77 13.36 6.35
N LYS A 239 -9.46 13.60 6.54
CA LYS A 239 -8.88 14.11 7.78
C LYS A 239 -8.39 15.54 7.61
N THR A 240 -8.55 16.35 8.65
CA THR A 240 -8.04 17.71 8.68
C THR A 240 -6.53 17.72 8.87
N GLN A 241 -5.89 18.83 8.49
CA GLN A 241 -4.46 19.04 8.73
C GLN A 241 -4.07 18.82 10.20
N GLN A 242 -4.87 19.35 11.13
CA GLN A 242 -4.64 19.16 12.56
C GLN A 242 -4.70 17.67 12.96
N TRP A 243 -5.70 16.94 12.46
CA TRP A 243 -5.82 15.51 12.73
C TRP A 243 -4.63 14.73 12.15
N THR A 244 -4.15 15.10 10.96
CA THR A 244 -2.95 14.51 10.35
C THR A 244 -1.70 14.77 11.20
N ALA A 245 -1.50 15.99 11.67
CA ALA A 245 -0.37 16.34 12.54
C ALA A 245 -0.43 15.59 13.88
N ASP A 246 -1.63 15.44 14.47
CA ASP A 246 -1.84 14.69 15.71
C ASP A 246 -1.59 13.19 15.51
N PHE A 247 -2.11 12.60 14.42
CA PHE A 247 -1.85 11.20 14.07
C PHE A 247 -0.35 10.94 13.84
N ALA A 248 0.39 11.93 13.36
CA ALA A 248 1.81 11.75 13.10
C ALA A 248 2.66 11.57 14.36
N VAL A 249 2.19 12.09 15.51
CA VAL A 249 2.89 11.98 16.80
C VAL A 249 2.28 10.93 17.74
N ASP A 250 0.97 10.74 17.69
CA ASP A 250 0.23 9.80 18.53
C ASP A 250 -0.70 8.96 17.64
N ARG A 251 -0.16 7.82 17.21
CA ARG A 251 -0.83 6.87 16.33
C ARG A 251 -1.14 5.59 17.09
N ASN A 252 -2.39 5.16 16.96
CA ASN A 252 -2.84 3.85 17.43
C ASN A 252 -2.52 2.74 16.41
N VAL A 253 -1.53 2.96 15.54
CA VAL A 253 -1.16 2.04 14.46
C VAL A 253 0.35 1.89 14.46
N HIS A 254 0.82 0.65 14.51
CA HIS A 254 2.24 0.30 14.62
C HIS A 254 2.67 -0.69 13.54
N ILE A 255 3.81 -0.42 12.92
CA ILE A 255 4.49 -1.41 12.07
C ILE A 255 5.16 -2.40 13.00
N LEU A 256 4.68 -3.63 13.00
CA LEU A 256 5.27 -4.72 13.79
C LEU A 256 6.49 -5.30 13.08
N MET A 257 6.46 -5.36 11.75
CA MET A 257 7.53 -5.92 10.92
C MET A 257 7.46 -5.34 9.51
N GLN A 258 8.62 -5.02 8.94
CA GLN A 258 8.78 -4.58 7.55
C GLN A 258 10.09 -5.14 7.00
N THR A 259 10.03 -6.39 6.54
CA THR A 259 11.13 -7.10 5.88
C THR A 259 10.69 -7.62 4.52
N THR A 260 11.63 -8.17 3.75
CA THR A 260 11.30 -8.81 2.47
C THR A 260 10.50 -10.12 2.64
N GLN A 261 10.47 -10.69 3.85
CA GLN A 261 9.67 -11.88 4.19
C GLN A 261 8.30 -11.51 4.77
N VAL A 262 8.19 -10.44 5.57
CA VAL A 262 6.97 -10.11 6.32
C VAL A 262 6.70 -8.61 6.34
N HIS A 263 5.48 -8.24 5.98
CA HIS A 263 4.91 -6.93 6.34
C HIS A 263 3.80 -7.14 7.38
N ALA A 264 3.89 -6.49 8.53
CA ALA A 264 2.90 -6.63 9.60
C ALA A 264 2.59 -5.28 10.26
N VAL A 265 1.29 -5.01 10.44
CA VAL A 265 0.78 -3.79 11.05
C VAL A 265 -0.28 -4.13 12.09
N CYS A 266 -0.16 -3.55 13.28
CA CYS A 266 -1.18 -3.59 14.31
C CYS A 266 -1.98 -2.27 14.33
N TYR A 267 -3.29 -2.38 14.47
CA TYR A 267 -4.20 -1.29 14.82
C TYR A 267 -4.74 -1.52 16.24
N ASP A 268 -4.21 -0.78 17.22
CA ASP A 268 -4.44 -1.05 18.65
C ASP A 268 -5.90 -0.90 19.06
N ILE A 269 -6.54 0.20 18.62
CA ILE A 269 -7.94 0.50 19.00
C ILE A 269 -8.87 -0.64 18.57
N ALA A 270 -8.65 -1.19 17.37
CA ALA A 270 -9.48 -2.29 16.87
C ALA A 270 -8.98 -3.68 17.30
N GLN A 271 -7.79 -3.76 17.92
CA GLN A 271 -7.05 -5.00 18.18
C GLN A 271 -7.00 -5.91 16.94
N VAL A 272 -6.63 -5.30 15.81
CA VAL A 272 -6.49 -5.98 14.52
C VAL A 272 -5.03 -5.94 14.11
N THR A 273 -4.47 -7.10 13.80
CA THR A 273 -3.18 -7.22 13.12
C THR A 273 -3.41 -7.71 11.70
N GLY A 274 -2.93 -6.95 10.72
CA GLY A 274 -2.80 -7.42 9.35
C GLY A 274 -1.36 -7.88 9.09
N ILE A 275 -1.22 -9.01 8.41
CA ILE A 275 0.09 -9.61 8.11
C ILE A 275 0.11 -10.09 6.66
N THR A 276 1.17 -9.74 5.95
CA THR A 276 1.55 -10.30 4.66
C THR A 276 2.80 -11.14 4.87
N PHE A 277 2.67 -12.46 4.70
CA PHE A 277 3.79 -13.40 4.70
C PHE A 277 4.17 -13.72 3.25
N TYR A 278 5.34 -13.26 2.81
CA TYR A 278 5.88 -13.56 1.48
C TYR A 278 6.61 -14.92 1.44
N SER A 279 6.92 -15.50 2.60
CA SER A 279 7.50 -16.83 2.79
C SER A 279 6.87 -17.54 4.00
N ALA A 280 7.20 -18.81 4.21
CA ALA A 280 6.96 -19.47 5.49
C ALA A 280 7.78 -18.76 6.58
N GLU A 281 7.13 -18.31 7.66
CA GLU A 281 7.77 -17.50 8.69
C GLU A 281 6.95 -17.52 10.00
N SER A 282 7.59 -17.12 11.11
CA SER A 282 6.93 -16.82 12.40
C SER A 282 6.93 -15.32 12.67
N LEU A 283 5.87 -14.82 13.30
CA LEU A 283 5.83 -13.47 13.86
C LEU A 283 5.36 -13.51 15.30
N LEU A 284 6.24 -13.08 16.22
CA LEU A 284 5.92 -12.81 17.62
C LEU A 284 5.57 -11.33 17.79
N PHE A 285 4.40 -11.02 18.35
CA PHE A 285 3.94 -9.64 18.50
C PHE A 285 2.93 -9.45 19.63
N THR A 286 2.66 -8.18 19.94
CA THR A 286 1.52 -7.73 20.75
C THR A 286 0.72 -6.72 19.93
N CYS A 287 -0.58 -6.60 20.16
CA CYS A 287 -1.40 -5.58 19.49
C CYS A 287 -2.40 -4.96 20.48
N GLY A 288 -2.22 -3.68 20.79
CA GLY A 288 -2.80 -3.06 21.97
C GLY A 288 -2.56 -3.91 23.22
N ASN A 289 -3.64 -4.22 23.94
CA ASN A 289 -3.57 -4.94 25.21
C ASN A 289 -3.85 -6.45 25.08
N SER A 290 -3.68 -7.05 23.89
CA SER A 290 -4.07 -8.44 23.58
C SER A 290 -3.21 -9.54 24.21
N GLY A 291 -2.15 -9.19 24.94
CA GLY A 291 -1.10 -10.12 25.34
C GLY A 291 -0.20 -10.56 24.17
N LEU A 292 0.86 -11.28 24.50
CA LEU A 292 1.86 -11.79 23.56
C LEU A 292 1.29 -12.93 22.72
N MET A 293 1.46 -12.84 21.41
CA MET A 293 1.01 -13.83 20.43
C MET A 293 2.15 -14.18 19.47
N GLU A 294 2.27 -15.46 19.12
CA GLU A 294 3.08 -15.91 18.00
C GLU A 294 2.19 -16.53 16.94
N VAL A 295 2.48 -16.22 15.68
CA VAL A 295 1.76 -16.75 14.53
C VAL A 295 2.78 -17.26 13.52
N SER A 296 2.70 -18.54 13.18
CA SER A 296 3.59 -19.19 12.24
C SER A 296 2.80 -19.74 11.06
N VAL A 297 3.31 -19.53 9.85
CA VAL A 297 2.69 -20.03 8.61
C VAL A 297 3.66 -20.97 7.90
N ASN A 298 3.15 -22.04 7.29
CA ASN A 298 3.98 -22.96 6.51
C ASN A 298 4.17 -22.53 5.04
N LEU A 299 3.37 -21.57 4.56
CA LEU A 299 3.31 -21.12 3.17
C LEU A 299 3.04 -19.61 3.10
N PRO A 300 3.47 -18.93 2.02
CA PRO A 300 3.15 -17.52 1.81
C PRO A 300 1.63 -17.28 1.79
N CYS A 301 1.16 -16.31 2.57
CA CYS A 301 -0.26 -16.01 2.68
C CYS A 301 -0.51 -14.60 3.25
N LEU A 302 -1.79 -14.21 3.23
CA LEU A 302 -2.27 -13.00 3.90
C LEU A 302 -3.12 -13.40 5.10
N VAL A 303 -2.89 -12.74 6.24
CA VAL A 303 -3.57 -13.05 7.51
C VAL A 303 -4.10 -11.77 8.15
N LEU A 304 -5.35 -11.81 8.60
CA LEU A 304 -5.92 -10.85 9.55
C LEU A 304 -6.18 -11.55 10.87
N ILE A 305 -5.76 -10.94 11.97
CA ILE A 305 -6.00 -11.44 13.32
C ILE A 305 -6.74 -10.37 14.07
N LYS A 306 -7.93 -10.70 14.57
CA LYS A 306 -8.76 -9.80 15.36
C LYS A 306 -9.05 -10.42 16.71
N VAL A 307 -8.58 -9.76 17.77
CA VAL A 307 -8.87 -10.19 19.15
C VAL A 307 -10.27 -9.69 19.50
N LYS A 308 -11.22 -10.63 19.59
CA LYS A 308 -12.64 -10.33 19.85
C LYS A 308 -12.91 -10.14 21.34
N ARG A 309 -12.18 -10.84 22.18
CA ARG A 309 -12.29 -10.77 23.64
C ARG A 309 -10.97 -11.21 24.25
N TYR A 310 -10.51 -10.47 25.25
CA TYR A 310 -9.30 -10.77 26.00
C TYR A 310 -9.55 -10.58 27.50
N LYS A 311 -9.03 -11.52 28.29
CA LYS A 311 -8.87 -11.48 29.76
C LYS A 311 -7.58 -12.24 30.09
N LYS A 312 -7.09 -12.10 31.33
CA LYS A 312 -5.84 -12.73 31.81
C LYS A 312 -5.67 -14.20 31.37
N ASP A 313 -6.73 -14.99 31.47
CA ASP A 313 -6.71 -16.44 31.22
C ASP A 313 -7.62 -16.87 30.06
N TYR A 314 -8.04 -15.92 29.21
CA TYR A 314 -8.97 -16.19 28.13
C TYR A 314 -8.76 -15.24 26.94
N ALA A 315 -8.63 -15.80 25.75
CA ALA A 315 -8.66 -15.04 24.50
C ALA A 315 -9.58 -15.69 23.47
N LYS A 316 -10.40 -14.88 22.80
CA LYS A 316 -11.16 -15.28 21.61
C LYS A 316 -10.63 -14.50 20.42
N ILE A 317 -10.03 -15.22 19.47
CA ILE A 317 -9.30 -14.64 18.35
C ILE A 317 -9.97 -15.09 17.05
N LYS A 318 -10.37 -14.12 16.21
CA LYS A 318 -10.81 -14.39 14.84
C LYS A 318 -9.60 -14.27 13.92
N ILE A 319 -9.36 -15.29 13.11
CA ILE A 319 -8.29 -15.33 12.12
C ILE A 319 -8.92 -15.42 10.75
N THR A 320 -8.52 -14.56 9.82
CA THR A 320 -8.96 -14.59 8.43
C THR A 320 -7.74 -14.76 7.54
N ILE A 321 -7.75 -15.73 6.64
CA ILE A 321 -6.60 -16.11 5.82
C ILE A 321 -7.01 -16.13 4.35
N ALA A 322 -6.11 -15.72 3.46
CA ALA A 322 -6.23 -15.90 2.03
C ALA A 322 -4.90 -16.29 1.39
N ASP A 323 -4.96 -17.05 0.31
CA ASP A 323 -3.81 -17.32 -0.57
C ASP A 323 -3.83 -16.35 -1.76
N PRO A 324 -2.96 -15.33 -1.78
CA PRO A 324 -2.89 -14.38 -2.88
C PRO A 324 -2.30 -14.99 -4.17
N GLN A 325 -1.74 -16.20 -4.12
CA GLN A 325 -1.22 -16.89 -5.30
C GLN A 325 -2.27 -17.78 -5.99
N GLN A 326 -3.34 -18.13 -5.27
CA GLN A 326 -4.38 -19.06 -5.74
C GLN A 326 -3.85 -20.46 -6.08
N LEU A 327 -2.76 -20.90 -5.44
CA LEU A 327 -2.09 -22.17 -5.71
C LEU A 327 -2.47 -23.26 -4.71
N TYR A 328 -2.58 -22.91 -3.43
CA TYR A 328 -2.63 -23.89 -2.36
C TYR A 328 -4.05 -24.31 -2.02
N ASN A 329 -4.20 -25.58 -1.62
CA ASN A 329 -5.48 -26.12 -1.14
C ASN A 329 -5.60 -26.01 0.38
N ILE A 330 -4.48 -26.11 1.10
CA ILE A 330 -4.41 -26.06 2.54
C ILE A 330 -3.23 -25.19 2.94
N ILE A 331 -3.45 -24.29 3.90
CA ILE A 331 -2.39 -23.57 4.60
C ILE A 331 -2.47 -23.94 6.08
N SER A 332 -1.34 -24.30 6.67
CA SER A 332 -1.23 -24.65 8.08
C SER A 332 -0.69 -23.44 8.83
N LEU A 333 -1.40 -23.08 9.89
CA LEU A 333 -1.05 -21.99 10.79
C LEU A 333 -0.96 -22.48 12.22
N GLN A 334 0.11 -22.10 12.90
CA GLN A 334 0.23 -22.26 14.35
C GLN A 334 0.04 -20.90 15.01
N VAL A 335 -0.77 -20.89 16.07
CA VAL A 335 -1.05 -19.69 16.85
C VAL A 335 -0.78 -20.01 18.31
N VAL A 336 0.15 -19.27 18.90
CA VAL A 336 0.48 -19.35 20.32
C VAL A 336 -0.04 -18.09 21.00
N TRP A 337 -0.75 -18.24 22.11
CA TRP A 337 -1.16 -17.15 22.98
C TRP A 337 -0.88 -17.53 24.43
N GLY A 338 -0.01 -16.77 25.09
CA GLY A 338 0.53 -17.18 26.40
C GLY A 338 1.24 -18.54 26.30
N ASN A 339 0.79 -19.52 27.07
CA ASN A 339 1.33 -20.89 27.06
C ASN A 339 0.49 -21.87 26.23
N GLU A 340 -0.63 -21.41 25.65
CA GLU A 340 -1.53 -22.25 24.88
C GLU A 340 -1.19 -22.14 23.39
N GLN A 341 -1.30 -23.26 22.68
CA GLN A 341 -1.06 -23.33 21.24
C GLN A 341 -2.24 -23.97 20.52
N SER A 342 -2.48 -23.52 19.29
CA SER A 342 -3.47 -24.11 18.40
C SER A 342 -2.89 -24.21 16.99
N VAL A 343 -3.09 -25.35 16.35
CA VAL A 343 -2.73 -25.57 14.95
C VAL A 343 -4.02 -25.61 14.13
N LEU A 344 -4.06 -24.82 13.06
CA LEU A 344 -5.18 -24.67 12.17
C LEU A 344 -4.75 -25.08 10.75
N ASN A 345 -5.35 -26.14 10.23
CA ASN A 345 -5.24 -26.51 8.82
C ASN A 345 -6.42 -25.91 8.06
N VAL A 346 -6.19 -24.79 7.36
CA VAL A 346 -7.24 -24.05 6.65
C VAL A 346 -7.41 -24.60 5.26
N ASN A 347 -8.56 -25.21 4.99
CA ASN A 347 -8.98 -25.55 3.64
C ASN A 347 -9.33 -24.25 2.89
N LEU A 348 -8.53 -23.92 1.89
CA LEU A 348 -8.72 -22.74 1.08
C LEU A 348 -9.82 -22.95 0.02
N PRO A 349 -10.54 -21.89 -0.36
CA PRO A 349 -11.61 -22.00 -1.34
C PRO A 349 -11.05 -22.50 -2.67
N GLN A 350 -11.74 -23.46 -3.26
CA GLN A 350 -11.42 -24.03 -4.56
C GLN A 350 -12.10 -23.24 -5.68
N HIS A 351 -11.84 -23.61 -6.94
CA HIS A 351 -12.51 -22.99 -8.09
C HIS A 351 -14.04 -23.03 -7.92
N PRO A 352 -14.77 -21.93 -8.21
CA PRO A 352 -14.31 -20.67 -8.83
C PRO A 352 -13.79 -19.61 -7.83
N ASN A 353 -13.74 -19.91 -6.54
CA ASN A 353 -13.51 -18.94 -5.47
C ASN A 353 -12.04 -18.86 -4.98
N ARG A 354 -11.07 -19.40 -5.74
CA ARG A 354 -9.66 -19.38 -5.31
C ARG A 354 -9.18 -17.96 -5.00
N GLY A 355 -8.47 -17.82 -3.89
CA GLY A 355 -8.00 -16.53 -3.36
C GLY A 355 -9.00 -15.81 -2.46
N ALA A 356 -10.23 -16.32 -2.30
CA ALA A 356 -11.18 -15.78 -1.34
C ALA A 356 -10.73 -16.03 0.12
N SER A 357 -11.17 -15.15 1.02
CA SER A 357 -10.84 -15.19 2.44
C SER A 357 -11.61 -16.25 3.20
N VAL A 358 -10.96 -16.95 4.13
CA VAL A 358 -11.58 -17.92 5.04
C VAL A 358 -11.36 -17.49 6.48
N SER A 359 -12.42 -17.48 7.29
CA SER A 359 -12.37 -17.07 8.69
C SER A 359 -12.52 -18.26 9.64
N HIS A 360 -11.70 -18.30 10.68
CA HIS A 360 -11.80 -19.22 11.80
C HIS A 360 -11.80 -18.45 13.12
N THR A 361 -12.33 -19.06 14.18
CA THR A 361 -12.28 -18.51 15.53
C THR A 361 -11.60 -19.50 16.45
N LEU A 362 -10.53 -19.06 17.10
CA LEU A 362 -9.82 -19.81 18.13
C LEU A 362 -10.23 -19.27 19.50
N THR A 363 -10.30 -20.16 20.47
CA THR A 363 -10.52 -19.82 21.88
C THR A 363 -9.42 -20.45 22.70
N PHE A 364 -8.70 -19.62 23.44
CA PHE A 364 -7.66 -20.02 24.37
C PHE A 364 -8.19 -19.82 25.78
N SER A 365 -7.99 -20.81 26.65
CA SER A 365 -8.35 -20.74 28.06
C SER A 365 -7.34 -21.52 28.89
N SER A 366 -6.58 -20.84 29.74
CA SER A 366 -5.76 -21.51 30.75
C SER A 366 -6.70 -21.98 31.87
N SER A 367 -6.90 -23.30 31.99
CA SER A 367 -7.61 -23.85 33.14
C SER A 367 -6.71 -23.71 34.38
N PRO A 368 -7.18 -23.15 35.51
CA PRO A 368 -6.35 -23.00 36.70
C PRO A 368 -5.96 -24.34 37.37
N TYR A 369 -6.49 -25.50 36.98
CA TYR A 369 -6.12 -26.78 37.59
C TYR A 369 -6.21 -27.98 36.62
N ARG A 370 -5.05 -28.58 36.31
CA ARG A 370 -4.89 -30.03 36.12
C ARG A 370 -3.59 -30.47 36.78
N VAL A 371 -3.65 -30.61 38.10
CA VAL A 371 -2.79 -31.56 38.82
C VAL A 371 -3.71 -32.74 39.12
N SER A 372 -3.43 -33.89 38.52
CA SER A 372 -3.97 -35.19 38.91
C SER A 372 -2.81 -36.13 39.12
#